data_AF-A0A3M6U186-F1
#
_entry.id   AF-A0A3M6U186-F1
#
_cell.length_a   1.000
_cell.length_b   1.000
_cell.length_c   1.000
_cell.angle_alpha   90.00
_cell.angle_beta   90.00
_cell.angle_gamma   90.00
#
_symmetry.space_group_name_H-M   'P 1'
#
loop_
_entity.id
_entity.type
_entity.pdbx_description
1 polymer ?
#
loop_
_entity_poly.entity_id
_entity_poly.type
_entity_poly.pdbx_seq_one_letter_code
_entity_poly.pdbx_strand_id
1 'polypeptide(L)'
;MNIEQLLEAAKIIEQRDEAKKQSQASVKRDRKPTKRSPSYSRTTHNQLEKNRRAHLRDCLELLKELVPSPPEHQKATTLALLQSAQQYIQVLQMTEKEAIDTKRKLAQERYDLQRRLALLRGDKEVPGAKRPRHSEGDSSTSGEEIDVENDEEAGYASSESDDRFSTGSSVGSDGGLTANSRRVK
;
A
#
# COMPACT_ATOMS: atom_id res chain seq x y z
N MET A 1 -61.62 5.95 -21.47
CA MET A 1 -61.19 5.48 -20.14
C MET A 1 -62.37 5.67 -19.21
N ASN A 2 -62.94 4.58 -18.70
CA ASN A 2 -64.16 4.62 -17.90
C ASN A 2 -63.80 4.71 -16.41
N ILE A 3 -64.49 5.57 -15.66
CA ILE A 3 -64.22 5.82 -14.23
C ILE A 3 -64.27 4.53 -13.39
N GLU A 4 -65.15 3.59 -13.77
CA GLU A 4 -65.29 2.28 -13.13
C GLU A 4 -64.00 1.44 -13.23
N GLN A 5 -63.31 1.48 -14.38
CA GLN A 5 -62.05 0.76 -14.58
C GLN A 5 -60.93 1.32 -13.68
N LEU A 6 -60.94 2.63 -13.41
CA LEU A 6 -59.97 3.26 -12.54
C LEU A 6 -60.21 2.92 -11.07
N LEU A 7 -61.47 2.87 -10.64
CA LEU A 7 -61.86 2.46 -9.29
C LEU A 7 -61.53 0.99 -9.02
N GLU A 8 -61.78 0.11 -9.99
CA GLU A 8 -61.44 -1.31 -9.87
C GLU A 8 -59.92 -1.53 -9.83
N ALA A 9 -59.16 -0.80 -10.66
CA ALA A 9 -57.71 -0.81 -10.60
C ALA A 9 -57.16 -0.31 -9.26
N ALA A 10 -57.72 0.76 -8.69
CA ALA A 10 -57.33 1.28 -7.39
C ALA A 10 -57.55 0.25 -6.27
N LYS A 11 -58.68 -0.47 -6.30
CA LYS A 11 -59.00 -1.52 -5.34
C LYS A 11 -58.04 -2.72 -5.42
N ILE A 12 -57.59 -3.07 -6.62
CA ILE A 12 -56.61 -4.16 -6.83
C ILE A 12 -55.22 -3.77 -6.30
N ILE A 13 -54.83 -2.49 -6.44
CA ILE A 13 -53.54 -1.99 -5.94
C ILE A 13 -53.53 -2.01 -4.41
N GLU A 14 -54.59 -1.53 -3.77
CA GLU A 14 -54.72 -1.51 -2.31
C GLU A 14 -54.65 -2.93 -1.71
N GLN A 15 -55.37 -3.89 -2.28
CA GLN A 15 -55.31 -5.29 -1.84
C GLN A 15 -53.90 -5.91 -1.99
N ARG A 16 -53.16 -5.57 -3.06
CA ARG A 16 -51.78 -6.03 -3.24
C ARG A 16 -50.83 -5.43 -2.22
N ASP A 17 -51.02 -4.17 -1.85
CA ASP A 17 -50.14 -3.50 -0.88
C ASP A 17 -50.43 -3.98 0.54
N GLU A 18 -51.68 -4.27 0.91
CA GLU A 18 -52.01 -4.95 2.17
C GLU A 18 -51.42 -6.37 2.23
N ALA A 19 -51.49 -7.15 1.15
CA ALA A 19 -50.87 -8.48 1.07
C ALA A 19 -49.33 -8.41 1.18
N LYS A 20 -48.70 -7.38 0.62
CA LYS A 20 -47.26 -7.11 0.78
C LYS A 20 -46.90 -6.71 2.21
N LYS A 21 -47.73 -5.91 2.90
CA LYS A 21 -47.52 -5.60 4.33
C LYS A 21 -47.64 -6.85 5.19
N GLN A 22 -48.60 -7.73 4.91
CA GLN A 22 -48.80 -8.97 5.68
C GLN A 22 -47.66 -9.98 5.46
N SER A 23 -47.17 -10.11 4.23
CA SER A 23 -46.00 -10.94 3.91
C SER A 23 -44.69 -10.36 4.46
N GLN A 24 -44.46 -9.06 4.42
CA GLN A 24 -43.25 -8.44 5.01
C GLN A 24 -43.26 -8.43 6.56
N ALA A 25 -44.41 -8.22 7.19
CA ALA A 25 -44.51 -8.25 8.66
C ALA A 25 -44.22 -9.64 9.24
N SER A 26 -44.50 -10.71 8.50
CA SER A 26 -44.31 -12.09 8.96
C SER A 26 -42.86 -12.62 8.88
N VAL A 27 -41.94 -11.88 8.23
CA VAL A 27 -40.50 -12.25 8.08
C VAL A 27 -39.62 -11.70 9.20
N LYS A 28 -40.11 -10.79 10.05
CA LYS A 28 -39.40 -10.30 11.24
C LYS A 28 -39.59 -11.20 12.48
N ARG A 29 -39.70 -12.51 12.28
CA ARG A 29 -39.72 -13.49 13.37
C ARG A 29 -38.33 -14.10 13.50
N ASP A 30 -37.70 -13.83 14.65
CA ASP A 30 -36.61 -14.58 15.27
C ASP A 30 -35.79 -15.47 14.33
N ARG A 31 -34.73 -14.91 13.74
CA ARG A 31 -33.63 -15.73 13.23
C ARG A 31 -32.87 -16.32 14.42
N LYS A 32 -33.44 -17.38 15.02
CA LYS A 32 -32.70 -18.35 15.83
C LYS A 32 -31.45 -18.71 15.01
N PRO A 33 -30.22 -18.71 15.58
CA PRO A 33 -29.05 -19.10 14.84
C PRO A 33 -29.27 -20.56 14.40
N THR A 34 -29.59 -20.75 13.13
CA THR A 34 -29.65 -22.08 12.52
C THR A 34 -28.28 -22.66 12.78
N LYS A 35 -28.19 -23.74 13.57
CA LYS A 35 -26.93 -24.44 13.81
C LYS A 35 -26.41 -24.88 12.44
N ARG A 36 -25.57 -24.04 11.81
CA ARG A 36 -24.91 -24.35 10.54
C ARG A 36 -24.20 -25.67 10.77
N SER A 37 -24.34 -26.61 9.84
CA SER A 37 -23.77 -27.94 10.04
C SER A 37 -22.29 -27.80 10.42
N PRO A 38 -21.79 -28.56 11.40
CA PRO A 38 -20.39 -28.47 11.81
C PRO A 38 -19.44 -28.73 10.63
N SER A 39 -19.89 -29.47 9.61
CA SER A 39 -19.18 -29.67 8.35
C SER A 39 -18.98 -28.37 7.56
N TYR A 40 -20.03 -27.55 7.37
CA TYR A 40 -19.92 -26.27 6.66
C TYR A 40 -18.95 -25.31 7.38
N SER A 41 -19.05 -25.24 8.72
CA SER A 41 -18.16 -24.41 9.55
C SER A 41 -16.69 -24.81 9.43
N ARG A 42 -16.40 -26.13 9.43
CA ARG A 42 -15.05 -26.67 9.26
C ARG A 42 -14.48 -26.37 7.88
N THR A 43 -15.28 -26.51 6.82
CA THR A 43 -14.85 -26.22 5.45
C THR A 43 -14.54 -24.74 5.26
N THR A 44 -15.39 -23.84 5.77
CA THR A 44 -15.11 -22.39 5.72
C THR A 44 -13.86 -22.03 6.50
N HIS A 45 -13.66 -22.62 7.69
CA HIS A 45 -12.45 -22.40 8.50
C HIS A 45 -11.18 -22.83 7.75
N ASN A 46 -11.18 -24.02 7.15
CA ASN A 46 -10.03 -24.53 6.40
C ASN A 46 -9.69 -23.66 5.19
N GLN A 47 -10.71 -23.16 4.49
CA GLN A 47 -10.50 -22.26 3.35
C GLN A 47 -9.88 -20.93 3.80
N LEU A 48 -10.36 -20.36 4.91
CA LEU A 48 -9.80 -19.15 5.50
C LEU A 48 -8.34 -19.37 5.95
N GLU A 49 -8.04 -20.48 6.62
CA GLU A 49 -6.67 -20.79 7.05
C GLU A 49 -5.74 -21.04 5.86
N LYS A 50 -6.23 -21.66 4.78
CA LYS A 50 -5.45 -21.84 3.54
C LYS A 50 -5.10 -20.49 2.92
N ASN A 51 -6.07 -19.57 2.85
CA ASN A 51 -5.84 -18.21 2.35
C ASN A 51 -4.87 -17.43 3.25
N ARG A 52 -5.05 -17.48 4.58
CA ARG A 52 -4.14 -16.88 5.56
C ARG A 52 -2.71 -17.38 5.40
N ARG A 53 -2.52 -18.69 5.18
CA ARG A 53 -1.20 -19.30 4.92
C ARG A 53 -0.62 -18.92 3.57
N ALA A 54 -1.43 -18.73 2.54
CA ALA A 54 -0.95 -18.22 1.27
C ALA A 54 -0.37 -16.81 1.45
N HIS A 55 -1.16 -15.89 2.02
CA HIS A 55 -0.72 -14.53 2.31
C HIS A 55 0.56 -14.49 3.16
N LEU A 56 0.64 -15.33 4.21
CA LEU A 56 1.85 -15.40 5.03
C LEU A 56 3.09 -15.82 4.23
N ARG A 57 2.95 -16.74 3.27
CA ARG A 57 4.08 -17.13 2.41
C ARG A 57 4.51 -15.98 1.52
N ASP A 58 3.55 -15.25 0.94
CA ASP A 58 3.82 -14.09 0.08
C ASP A 58 4.56 -12.99 0.87
N CYS A 59 4.14 -12.70 2.11
CA CYS A 59 4.85 -11.77 2.99
C CYS A 59 6.29 -12.23 3.32
N LEU A 60 6.48 -13.53 3.55
CA LEU A 60 7.81 -14.09 3.84
C LEU A 60 8.71 -14.10 2.60
N GLU A 61 8.15 -14.22 1.41
CA GLU A 61 8.88 -14.14 0.15
C GLU A 61 9.37 -12.72 -0.10
N LEU A 62 8.50 -11.71 0.04
CA LEU A 62 8.88 -10.30 -0.01
C LEU A 62 9.98 -9.98 1.03
N LEU A 63 9.87 -10.52 2.23
CA LEU A 63 10.89 -10.31 3.27
C LEU A 63 12.27 -10.86 2.84
N LYS A 64 12.32 -11.97 2.09
CA LYS A 64 13.60 -12.51 1.58
C LYS A 64 14.25 -11.62 0.54
N GLU A 65 13.46 -10.92 -0.26
CA GLU A 65 13.96 -9.99 -1.28
C GLU A 65 14.59 -8.74 -0.65
N LEU A 66 14.05 -8.29 0.49
CA LEU A 66 14.51 -7.10 1.20
C LEU A 66 15.74 -7.36 2.09
N VAL A 67 15.85 -8.56 2.65
CA VAL A 67 16.91 -8.90 3.60
C VAL A 67 18.11 -9.49 2.86
N PRO A 68 19.33 -8.93 3.02
CA PRO A 68 20.53 -9.53 2.46
C PRO A 68 20.70 -10.96 2.99
N SER A 69 20.48 -11.94 2.13
CA SER A 69 20.51 -13.36 2.50
C SER A 69 21.84 -14.01 2.08
N PRO A 70 22.47 -14.84 2.94
CA PRO A 70 23.58 -15.68 2.53
C PRO A 70 23.12 -16.72 1.47
N PRO A 71 24.03 -17.22 0.62
CA PRO A 71 23.66 -18.05 -0.52
C PRO A 71 22.84 -19.28 -0.14
N GLU A 72 21.90 -19.60 -1.02
CA GLU A 72 20.73 -20.51 -1.00
C GLU A 72 20.86 -21.89 -0.31
N HIS A 73 22.07 -22.29 0.08
CA HIS A 73 22.41 -23.59 0.66
C HIS A 73 22.39 -23.63 2.19
N GLN A 74 22.23 -22.48 2.87
CA GLN A 74 22.07 -22.42 4.32
C GLN A 74 20.58 -22.37 4.71
N LYS A 75 20.07 -23.52 5.18
CA LYS A 75 18.79 -23.75 5.89
C LYS A 75 17.88 -22.50 6.00
N ALA A 76 17.11 -22.22 4.95
CA ALA A 76 16.11 -21.15 4.91
C ALA A 76 14.92 -21.49 5.84
N THR A 77 15.09 -21.29 7.15
CA THR A 77 14.00 -21.39 8.13
C THR A 77 13.35 -20.03 8.34
N THR A 78 12.05 -19.98 8.63
CA THR A 78 11.34 -18.73 8.96
C THR A 78 11.99 -18.00 10.13
N LEU A 79 12.46 -18.73 11.14
CA LEU A 79 13.14 -18.13 12.29
C LEU A 79 14.43 -17.42 11.89
N ALA A 80 15.29 -18.06 11.09
CA ALA A 80 16.53 -17.47 10.63
C ALA A 80 16.28 -16.19 9.81
N LEU A 81 15.29 -16.21 8.91
CA LEU A 81 14.89 -15.01 8.14
C LEU A 81 14.47 -13.86 9.06
N LEU A 82 13.63 -14.13 10.06
CA LEU A 82 13.18 -13.10 11.00
C LEU A 82 14.34 -12.54 11.84
N GLN A 83 15.29 -13.38 12.26
CA GLN A 83 16.49 -12.95 12.98
C GLN A 83 17.41 -12.09 12.10
N SER A 84 17.66 -12.50 10.86
CA SER A 84 18.45 -11.72 9.90
C SER A 84 17.77 -10.40 9.55
N ALA A 85 16.45 -10.37 9.40
CA ALA A 85 15.68 -9.13 9.19
C ALA A 85 15.87 -8.15 10.36
N GLN A 86 15.75 -8.64 11.59
CA GLN A 86 15.96 -7.82 12.79
C GLN A 86 17.37 -7.24 12.85
N GLN A 87 18.39 -8.04 12.54
CA GLN A 87 19.78 -7.58 12.47
C GLN A 87 19.98 -6.56 11.35
N TYR A 88 19.38 -6.79 10.18
CA TYR A 88 19.50 -5.88 9.05
C TYR A 88 18.91 -4.50 9.34
N ILE A 89 17.78 -4.44 10.05
CA ILE A 89 17.22 -3.16 10.52
C ILE A 89 18.23 -2.41 11.41
N GLN A 90 18.91 -3.11 12.32
CA GLN A 90 19.92 -2.47 13.18
C GLN A 90 21.12 -1.93 12.38
N VAL A 91 21.58 -2.69 11.39
CA VAL A 91 22.66 -2.25 10.48
C VAL A 91 22.22 -1.02 9.68
N LEU A 92 21.00 -1.00 9.14
CA LEU A 92 20.46 0.15 8.43
C LEU A 92 20.42 1.40 9.34
N GLN A 93 19.96 1.26 10.58
CA GLN A 93 19.93 2.38 11.53
C GLN A 93 21.34 2.91 11.87
N MET A 94 22.31 2.02 12.03
CA MET A 94 23.70 2.43 12.29
C MET A 94 24.32 3.14 11.08
N THR A 95 24.13 2.58 9.89
CA THR A 95 24.66 3.17 8.65
C THR A 95 23.99 4.51 8.31
N GLU A 96 22.70 4.66 8.57
CA GLU A 96 21.98 5.94 8.46
C GLU A 96 22.60 7.00 9.38
N LYS A 97 22.87 6.65 10.64
CA LYS A 97 23.51 7.56 11.59
C LYS A 97 24.91 7.98 11.12
N GLU A 98 25.72 7.03 10.65
CA GLU A 98 27.05 7.31 10.10
C GLU A 98 26.99 8.19 8.85
N ALA A 99 26.02 7.96 7.96
CA ALA A 99 25.78 8.78 6.78
C ALA A 99 25.39 10.22 7.14
N ILE A 100 24.57 10.41 8.19
CA ILE A 100 24.21 11.74 8.70
C ILE A 100 25.44 12.45 9.28
N ASP A 101 26.24 11.76 10.09
CA ASP A 101 27.44 12.34 10.71
C ASP A 101 28.49 12.72 9.65
N THR A 102 28.69 11.87 8.64
CA THR A 102 29.59 12.15 7.52
C THR A 102 29.09 13.33 6.68
N LYS A 103 27.80 13.38 6.35
CA LYS A 103 27.18 14.53 5.67
C LYS A 103 27.40 15.82 6.46
N ARG A 104 27.24 15.80 7.78
CA ARG A 104 27.46 16.97 8.65
C ARG A 104 28.91 17.43 8.63
N LYS A 105 29.87 16.50 8.75
CA LYS A 105 31.31 16.82 8.69
C LYS A 105 31.69 17.46 7.35
N LEU A 106 31.23 16.88 6.25
CA LEU A 106 31.48 17.41 4.90
C LEU A 106 30.83 18.79 4.70
N ALA A 107 29.64 19.03 5.23
CA ALA A 107 29.00 20.34 5.17
C ALA A 107 29.78 21.41 5.93
N GLN A 108 30.32 21.06 7.10
CA GLN A 108 31.19 21.95 7.88
C GLN A 108 32.50 22.24 7.16
N GLU A 109 33.15 21.21 6.61
CA GLU A 109 34.38 21.38 5.83
C GLU A 109 34.15 22.25 4.58
N ARG A 110 33.04 22.02 3.87
CA ARG A 110 32.64 22.86 2.73
C ARG A 110 32.48 24.31 3.15
N TYR A 111 31.82 24.58 4.27
CA TYR A 111 31.66 25.93 4.81
C TYR A 111 33.01 26.58 5.15
N ASP A 112 33.90 25.85 5.83
CA ASP A 112 35.22 26.36 6.20
C ASP A 112 36.08 26.68 4.97
N LEU A 113 36.05 25.82 3.95
CA LEU A 113 36.73 26.04 2.67
C LEU A 113 36.14 27.24 1.92
N GLN A 114 34.81 27.36 1.87
CA GLN A 114 34.14 28.52 1.26
C GLN A 114 34.51 29.83 1.97
N ARG A 115 34.55 29.83 3.30
CA ARG A 115 34.99 30.99 4.10
C ARG A 115 36.45 31.35 3.80
N ARG A 116 37.35 30.37 3.71
CA ARG A 116 38.76 30.59 3.35
C ARG A 116 38.91 31.14 1.94
N LEU A 117 38.15 30.62 0.98
CA LEU A 117 38.13 31.13 -0.39
C LEU A 117 37.65 32.57 -0.47
N ALA A 118 36.57 32.94 0.24
CA ALA A 118 36.08 34.32 0.28
C ALA A 118 37.13 35.29 0.83
N LEU A 119 37.81 34.91 1.92
CA LEU A 119 38.91 35.70 2.49
C LEU A 119 40.06 35.90 1.50
N LEU A 120 40.45 34.85 0.76
CA LEU A 120 41.51 34.92 -0.25
C LEU A 120 41.12 35.73 -1.48
N ARG A 121 39.84 35.72 -1.86
CA ARG A 121 39.31 36.51 -2.99
C ARG A 121 39.17 38.00 -2.65
N GLY A 122 39.25 38.37 -1.37
CA GLY A 122 39.00 39.75 -0.93
C GLY A 122 37.52 40.11 -0.92
N ASP A 123 36.64 39.14 -1.18
CA ASP A 123 35.20 39.29 -1.14
C ASP A 123 34.76 39.39 0.32
N LYS A 124 34.41 40.59 0.77
CA LYS A 124 33.82 40.84 2.11
C LYS A 124 32.36 40.37 2.22
N GLU A 125 31.92 39.50 1.32
CA GLU A 125 30.58 38.90 1.31
C GLU A 125 30.69 37.47 1.87
N VAL A 126 30.32 37.29 3.13
CA VAL A 126 30.26 35.98 3.78
C VAL A 126 29.16 35.15 3.11
N PRO A 127 29.44 33.94 2.58
CA PRO A 127 28.40 33.10 1.98
C PRO A 127 27.54 32.50 3.09
N GLY A 128 26.30 33.00 3.23
CA GLY A 128 25.30 32.44 4.16
C GLY A 128 24.37 33.44 4.85
N ALA A 129 24.56 34.75 4.65
CA ALA A 129 23.76 35.78 5.32
C ALA A 129 22.68 36.44 4.42
N LYS A 130 21.96 35.67 3.60
CA LYS A 130 20.67 36.17 3.06
C LYS A 130 19.58 35.96 4.11
N ARG A 131 19.49 36.90 5.06
CA ARG A 131 18.30 37.08 5.92
C ARG A 131 17.24 37.83 5.10
N PRO A 132 15.95 37.48 5.16
CA PRO A 132 14.91 38.20 4.44
C PRO A 132 14.76 39.59 5.07
N ARG A 133 15.12 40.62 4.31
CA ARG A 133 14.74 42.00 4.63
C ARG A 133 13.50 42.33 3.83
N HIS A 134 12.36 42.28 4.51
CA HIS A 134 11.25 43.17 4.17
C HIS A 134 11.75 44.62 4.30
N SER A 135 11.32 45.49 3.39
CA SER A 135 11.38 46.96 3.41
C SER A 135 11.81 47.42 2.03
N GLU A 136 10.83 48.03 1.38
CA GLU A 136 10.83 48.58 0.04
C GLU A 136 11.86 49.71 -0.13
N GLY A 137 12.34 49.89 -1.37
CA GLY A 137 13.16 51.04 -1.75
C GLY A 137 14.10 50.78 -2.94
N ASP A 138 13.56 50.90 -4.15
CA ASP A 138 14.15 51.47 -5.37
C ASP A 138 15.69 51.65 -5.42
N SER A 139 16.41 50.90 -6.27
CA SER A 139 17.00 51.42 -7.53
C SER A 139 17.95 50.43 -8.23
N SER A 140 17.66 50.24 -9.53
CA SER A 140 18.35 49.58 -10.63
C SER A 140 19.87 49.34 -10.54
N THR A 141 20.34 48.10 -10.79
CA THR A 141 21.26 47.75 -11.90
C THR A 141 21.18 46.24 -12.21
N SER A 142 21.43 45.89 -13.47
CA SER A 142 21.28 44.57 -14.09
C SER A 142 22.17 43.46 -13.52
N GLY A 143 21.64 42.23 -13.45
CA GLY A 143 22.45 41.02 -13.32
C GLY A 143 21.61 39.76 -13.13
N GLU A 144 21.23 39.15 -14.25
CA GLU A 144 20.77 37.75 -14.44
C GLU A 144 20.24 37.00 -13.20
N GLU A 145 18.91 36.92 -13.11
CA GLU A 145 18.18 36.02 -12.22
C GLU A 145 18.41 34.57 -12.68
N ILE A 146 19.16 33.79 -11.91
CA ILE A 146 19.22 32.33 -12.08
C ILE A 146 18.04 31.77 -11.30
N ASP A 147 16.94 31.52 -11.99
CA ASP A 147 15.77 30.83 -11.45
C ASP A 147 16.15 29.36 -11.21
N VAL A 148 16.30 28.98 -9.94
CA VAL A 148 16.40 27.58 -9.55
C VAL A 148 15.03 27.20 -9.06
N GLU A 149 14.24 26.63 -9.97
CA GLU A 149 12.94 26.03 -9.69
C GLU A 149 13.05 25.13 -8.46
N ASN A 150 12.35 25.57 -7.42
CA ASN A 150 12.08 24.81 -6.21
C ASN A 150 10.95 23.83 -6.54
N ASP A 151 11.31 22.64 -7.03
CA ASP A 151 10.37 21.52 -7.17
C ASP A 151 10.13 20.89 -5.79
N GLU A 152 9.32 21.57 -4.98
CA GLU A 152 8.63 21.00 -3.83
C GLU A 152 7.16 20.81 -4.24
N GLU A 153 6.87 19.79 -5.04
CA GLU A 153 5.50 19.33 -5.26
C GLU A 153 5.04 18.56 -4.01
N ALA A 154 4.44 19.32 -3.09
CA ALA A 154 3.64 18.79 -2.01
C ALA A 154 2.30 18.28 -2.54
N GLY A 155 2.00 17.00 -2.26
CA GLY A 155 0.66 16.59 -1.85
C GLY A 155 -0.28 16.09 -2.95
N TYR A 156 -0.56 14.80 -2.89
CA TYR A 156 -1.90 14.31 -3.17
C TYR A 156 -2.24 13.17 -2.20
N ALA A 157 -3.27 13.43 -1.41
CA ALA A 157 -3.99 12.45 -0.63
C ALA A 157 -5.26 12.05 -1.38
N SER A 158 -5.52 10.75 -1.38
CA SER A 158 -6.83 10.08 -1.41
C SER A 158 -7.71 10.03 -2.67
N SER A 159 -8.33 8.84 -2.79
CA SER A 159 -9.46 8.43 -3.64
C SER A 159 -9.03 7.90 -5.02
N GLU A 160 -9.37 6.71 -5.48
CA GLU A 160 -10.66 6.05 -5.44
C GLU A 160 -10.49 4.62 -5.97
N SER A 161 -11.38 3.75 -5.49
CA SER A 161 -11.59 2.37 -5.88
C SER A 161 -12.06 2.21 -7.33
N ASP A 162 -11.55 1.21 -8.03
CA ASP A 162 -12.31 0.51 -9.08
C ASP A 162 -12.01 -0.99 -9.07
N ASP A 163 -12.99 -1.73 -8.55
CA ASP A 163 -13.17 -3.17 -8.74
C ASP A 163 -13.36 -3.49 -10.23
N ARG A 164 -12.48 -4.34 -10.79
CA ARG A 164 -12.81 -5.09 -12.01
C ARG A 164 -12.66 -6.58 -11.79
N PHE A 165 -13.73 -7.17 -11.28
CA PHE A 165 -14.04 -8.58 -11.47
C PHE A 165 -14.23 -8.85 -12.97
N SER A 166 -13.32 -9.63 -13.56
CA SER A 166 -13.61 -10.36 -14.80
C SER A 166 -13.84 -11.82 -14.47
N THR A 167 -15.12 -12.16 -14.35
CA THR A 167 -15.68 -13.50 -14.52
C THR A 167 -15.65 -13.90 -16.00
N GLY A 168 -15.21 -15.12 -16.29
CA GLY A 168 -15.34 -15.80 -17.59
C GLY A 168 -13.99 -16.01 -18.27
N SER A 169 -13.59 -17.18 -18.77
CA SER A 169 -14.34 -18.38 -19.12
C SER A 169 -13.40 -19.59 -19.13
N SER A 170 -13.96 -20.74 -18.81
CA SER A 170 -13.44 -22.07 -19.07
C SER A 170 -13.17 -22.32 -20.57
N VAL A 171 -12.06 -22.99 -20.88
CA VAL A 171 -11.98 -24.01 -21.95
C VAL A 171 -10.85 -24.97 -21.59
N GLY A 172 -11.15 -26.27 -21.56
CA GLY A 172 -10.22 -27.32 -21.16
C GLY A 172 -9.26 -27.73 -22.28
N SER A 173 -8.22 -28.47 -21.90
CA SER A 173 -7.70 -29.55 -22.75
C SER A 173 -6.98 -30.59 -21.89
N ASP A 174 -7.34 -31.83 -22.21
CA ASP A 174 -6.95 -33.12 -21.66
C ASP A 174 -5.52 -33.52 -22.07
N GLY A 175 -4.90 -34.43 -21.32
CA GLY A 175 -3.61 -35.04 -21.69
C GLY A 175 -2.85 -35.69 -20.54
N GLY A 176 -3.25 -36.90 -20.12
CA GLY A 176 -2.44 -37.82 -19.29
C GLY A 176 -1.08 -38.15 -19.92
N LEU A 177 -0.09 -38.70 -19.20
CA LEU A 177 -0.01 -40.12 -18.85
C LEU A 177 1.05 -40.36 -17.76
N THR A 178 0.82 -41.42 -16.98
CA THR A 178 1.69 -42.02 -15.96
C THR A 178 2.89 -42.77 -16.57
N ALA A 179 4.06 -42.81 -15.90
CA ALA A 179 4.84 -44.05 -15.71
C ALA A 179 6.04 -43.87 -14.78
N ASN A 180 6.07 -44.68 -13.73
CA ASN A 180 7.24 -45.01 -12.91
C ASN A 180 8.33 -45.70 -13.74
N SER A 181 9.59 -45.51 -13.38
CA SER A 181 10.54 -46.64 -13.18
C SER A 181 11.79 -46.21 -12.41
N ARG A 182 11.92 -46.75 -11.20
CA ARG A 182 13.20 -46.87 -10.48
C ARG A 182 14.05 -47.93 -11.20
N ARG A 183 15.32 -47.65 -11.44
CA ARG A 183 16.31 -48.67 -11.78
C ARG A 183 17.42 -48.63 -10.73
N VAL A 184 17.47 -49.68 -9.92
CA VAL A 184 18.59 -50.06 -9.06
C VAL A 184 19.61 -50.82 -9.90
N LYS A 185 20.89 -50.54 -9.67
CA LYS A 185 21.98 -51.51 -9.85
C LYS A 185 23.07 -51.18 -8.85
#